data_AF-F9EJA6-F1
#
_entry.id   AF-F9EJA6-F1
#
_cell.length_a   1.000
_cell.length_b   1.000
_cell.length_c   1.000
_cell.angle_alpha   90.00
_cell.angle_beta   90.00
_cell.angle_gamma   90.00
#
_symmetry.space_group_name_H-M   'P 1'
#
loop_
_entity.id
_entity.type
_entity.pdbx_description
1 polymer ?
#
loop_
_entity_poly.entity_id
_entity_poly.type
_entity_poly.pdbx_seq_one_letter_code
_entity_poly.pdbx_strand_id
1 'polypeptide(L)'
;MNGTMINYYFHCKRQCYMFAHRLNLEDNSEIVKIGKAIHEDRARNSENTEIKIENIALDKINSKYVIEVKKSDADVEASKWQLLYYLKILKDKGIERKGKLEFIEKIKQIKR
;
A
#
# COMPACT_ATOMS: atom_id res chain seq x y z
N MET A 1 8.92 0.52 12.64
CA MET A 1 7.51 0.25 12.27
C MET A 1 7.26 0.98 10.96
N ASN A 2 6.67 0.36 9.94
CA ASN A 2 6.36 1.00 8.65
C ASN A 2 4.94 0.59 8.21
N GLY A 3 4.43 1.16 7.11
CA GLY A 3 3.10 0.82 6.59
C GLY A 3 2.92 -0.67 6.30
N THR A 4 3.94 -1.31 5.73
CA THR A 4 3.94 -2.75 5.43
C THR A 4 3.78 -3.61 6.69
N MET A 5 4.44 -3.24 7.78
CA MET A 5 4.36 -3.99 9.04
C MET A 5 2.97 -3.87 9.69
N ILE A 6 2.32 -2.70 9.58
CA ILE A 6 0.92 -2.52 9.98
C ILE A 6 0.01 -3.41 9.12
N ASN A 7 0.18 -3.39 7.80
CA ASN A 7 -0.59 -4.24 6.90
C ASN A 7 -0.48 -5.72 7.31
N TYR A 8 0.76 -6.23 7.46
CA TYR A 8 0.99 -7.62 7.87
C TYR A 8 0.43 -7.95 9.23
N TYR A 9 0.41 -7.02 10.20
CA TYR A 9 -0.15 -7.28 11.52
C TYR A 9 -1.63 -7.64 11.45
N PHE A 10 -2.40 -6.93 10.62
CA PHE A 10 -3.82 -7.18 10.42
C PHE A 10 -4.10 -8.34 9.47
N HIS A 11 -3.26 -8.55 8.45
CA HIS A 11 -3.43 -9.66 7.51
C HIS A 11 -3.02 -11.02 8.10
N CYS A 12 -1.80 -11.11 8.66
CA CYS A 12 -1.26 -12.34 9.22
C CYS A 12 -0.16 -12.07 10.26
N LYS A 13 -0.45 -12.28 11.54
CA LYS A 13 0.51 -12.09 12.64
C LYS A 13 1.83 -12.85 12.47
N ARG A 14 1.78 -14.07 11.91
CA ARG A 14 2.97 -14.87 11.61
C ARG A 14 3.83 -14.21 10.54
N GLN A 15 3.23 -13.70 9.47
CA GLN A 15 3.94 -12.94 8.44
C GLN A 15 4.56 -11.67 9.03
N CYS A 16 3.83 -10.95 9.89
CA CYS A 16 4.35 -9.78 10.59
C CYS A 16 5.59 -10.12 11.44
N TYR A 17 5.53 -11.22 12.21
CA TYR A 17 6.67 -11.71 12.99
C TYR A 17 7.87 -12.05 12.11
N MET A 18 7.69 -12.85 11.06
CA MET A 18 8.77 -13.22 10.14
C MET A 18 9.40 -11.98 9.50
N PHE A 19 8.58 -11.03 9.03
CA PHE A 19 9.04 -9.78 8.45
C PHE A 19 9.83 -8.92 9.46
N ALA A 20 9.38 -8.82 10.71
CA ALA A 20 10.08 -8.10 11.76
C ALA A 20 11.46 -8.70 12.07
N HIS A 21 11.62 -10.02 11.91
CA HIS A 21 12.87 -10.74 12.02
C HIS A 21 13.68 -10.81 10.70
N ARG A 22 13.32 -9.97 9.70
CA ARG A 22 13.97 -9.89 8.39
C ARG A 22 13.90 -11.18 7.56
N LEU A 23 12.91 -12.02 7.81
CA LEU A 23 12.58 -13.18 6.99
C LEU A 23 11.45 -12.79 6.02
N ASN A 24 11.80 -12.54 4.76
CA ASN A 24 10.82 -12.26 3.70
C ASN A 24 10.72 -13.46 2.75
N LEU A 25 9.51 -14.00 2.58
CA LEU A 25 9.24 -15.18 1.75
C LEU A 25 8.42 -14.83 0.49
N GLU A 26 8.09 -13.56 0.30
CA GLU A 26 7.18 -13.12 -0.76
C GLU A 26 7.89 -12.81 -2.10
N ASP A 27 9.22 -12.81 -2.14
CA ASP A 27 9.97 -12.39 -3.34
C ASP A 27 9.73 -13.27 -4.57
N ASN A 28 9.35 -14.53 -4.36
CA ASN A 28 8.98 -15.46 -5.44
C ASN A 28 7.48 -15.46 -5.77
N SER A 29 6.65 -14.70 -5.03
CA SER A 29 5.21 -14.62 -5.26
C SER A 29 4.91 -13.82 -6.53
N GLU A 30 4.30 -14.47 -7.52
CA GLU A 30 3.87 -13.83 -8.75
C GLU A 30 2.84 -12.72 -8.50
N ILE A 31 1.96 -12.92 -7.50
CA ILE A 31 0.97 -11.92 -7.09
C ILE A 31 1.66 -10.64 -6.59
N VAL A 32 2.73 -10.79 -5.80
CA VAL A 32 3.48 -9.65 -5.26
C VAL A 32 4.28 -8.96 -6.36
N LYS A 33 4.87 -9.72 -7.29
CA LYS A 33 5.54 -9.15 -8.47
C LYS A 33 4.60 -8.32 -9.35
N ILE A 34 3.39 -8.83 -9.60
CA ILE A 34 2.35 -8.09 -10.34
C ILE A 34 1.99 -6.79 -9.60
N GLY A 35 1.79 -6.86 -8.27
CA GLY A 35 1.53 -5.68 -7.46
C GLY A 35 2.61 -4.61 -7.61
N LYS A 36 3.89 -5.00 -7.46
CA LYS A 36 5.04 -4.11 -7.65
C LYS A 36 5.05 -3.47 -9.05
N ALA A 37 4.82 -4.25 -10.10
CA ALA A 37 4.77 -3.74 -11.47
C ALA A 37 3.64 -2.71 -11.68
N ILE A 38 2.47 -2.92 -11.05
CA ILE A 38 1.36 -1.94 -11.10
C ILE A 38 1.75 -0.62 -10.42
N HIS A 39 2.41 -0.69 -9.26
CA HIS A 39 2.90 0.51 -8.57
C HIS A 39 3.98 1.21 -9.41
N GLU A 40 4.92 0.48 -10.02
CA GLU A 40 5.95 1.03 -10.89
C GLU A 40 5.39 1.70 -12.16
N ASP A 41 4.41 1.09 -12.82
CA ASP A 41 3.75 1.66 -13.99
C ASP A 41 3.00 2.96 -13.64
N ARG A 42 2.24 2.95 -12.54
CA ARG A 42 1.60 4.16 -12.02
C ARG A 42 2.60 5.23 -11.59
N ALA A 43 3.76 4.80 -11.08
CA ALA A 43 4.84 5.70 -10.70
C ALA A 43 5.37 6.49 -11.91
N ARG A 44 5.58 5.80 -13.05
CA ARG A 44 6.04 6.41 -14.30
C ARG A 44 4.98 7.31 -14.95
N ASN A 45 3.71 6.94 -14.86
CA ASN A 45 2.61 7.59 -15.58
C ASN A 45 1.94 8.75 -14.82
N SER A 46 2.37 9.08 -13.60
CA SER A 46 1.78 10.21 -12.86
C SER A 46 2.81 11.10 -12.19
N GLU A 47 2.59 12.41 -12.23
CA GLU A 47 3.54 13.45 -11.78
C GLU A 47 3.73 13.53 -10.25
N ASN A 48 2.95 12.80 -9.45
CA ASN A 48 2.96 12.86 -7.98
C ASN A 48 3.06 11.47 -7.36
N THR A 49 4.20 10.82 -7.59
CA THR A 49 4.38 9.39 -7.36
C THR A 49 5.38 9.10 -6.28
N GLU A 50 4.94 8.27 -5.34
CA GLU A 50 5.70 7.73 -4.22
C GLU A 50 6.40 8.79 -3.34
N ILE A 51 5.64 9.42 -2.43
CA ILE A 51 6.26 10.28 -1.41
C ILE A 51 6.70 9.43 -0.23
N LYS A 52 8.02 9.38 -0.01
CA LYS A 52 8.62 8.79 1.19
C LYS A 52 8.74 9.87 2.26
N ILE A 53 7.98 9.71 3.35
CA ILE A 53 8.05 10.57 4.51
C ILE A 53 8.44 9.69 5.68
N GLU A 54 9.64 9.91 6.24
CA GLU A 54 10.18 9.08 7.33
C GLU A 54 10.17 7.58 7.01
N ASN A 55 9.27 6.85 7.66
CA ASN A 55 9.10 5.41 7.64
C ASN A 55 7.83 4.98 6.89
N ILE A 56 7.15 5.91 6.21
CA ILE A 56 5.98 5.65 5.36
C ILE A 56 6.31 5.96 3.89
N ALA A 57 5.77 5.12 3.00
CA ALA A 57 5.79 5.30 1.56
C ALA A 57 4.33 5.39 1.09
N LEU A 58 3.96 6.56 0.56
CA LEU A 58 2.60 6.84 0.08
C LEU A 58 2.56 6.67 -1.43
N ASP A 59 1.63 5.88 -1.96
CA ASP A 59 1.50 5.70 -3.42
C ASP A 59 1.26 7.02 -4.14
N LYS A 60 0.26 7.78 -3.66
CA LYS A 60 -0.13 9.05 -4.25
C LYS A 60 -0.69 10.00 -3.20
N ILE A 61 -0.33 11.26 -3.32
CA ILE A 61 -0.88 12.35 -2.52
C ILE A 61 -1.26 13.51 -3.43
N ASN A 62 -2.39 14.13 -3.12
CA ASN A 62 -2.82 15.38 -3.73
C ASN A 62 -3.21 16.39 -2.63
N SER A 63 -3.64 17.58 -3.03
CA SER A 63 -4.00 18.66 -2.10
C SER A 63 -5.11 18.28 -1.11
N LYS A 64 -5.93 17.27 -1.41
CA LYS A 64 -7.09 16.87 -0.61
C LYS A 64 -6.99 15.45 -0.05
N TYR A 65 -6.35 14.54 -0.78
CA TYR A 65 -6.38 13.10 -0.53
C TYR A 65 -5.01 12.46 -0.49
N VAL A 66 -4.87 11.50 0.43
CA VAL A 66 -3.85 10.45 0.40
C VAL A 66 -4.52 9.22 -0.19
N ILE A 67 -3.97 8.69 -1.28
CA ILE A 67 -4.54 7.58 -2.02
C ILE A 67 -3.59 6.39 -1.84
N GLU A 68 -4.13 5.30 -1.29
CA GLU A 68 -3.47 3.99 -1.23
C GLU A 68 -4.13 3.09 -2.26
N VAL A 69 -3.33 2.52 -3.15
CA VAL A 69 -3.80 1.68 -4.25
C VAL A 69 -3.52 0.22 -3.90
N LYS A 70 -4.54 -0.62 -4.06
CA LYS A 70 -4.43 -2.07 -3.83
C LYS A 70 -5.02 -2.84 -5.00
N LYS A 71 -4.58 -4.08 -5.14
CA LYS A 71 -5.22 -5.04 -6.04
C LYS A 71 -6.54 -5.51 -5.43
N SER A 72 -7.53 -5.87 -6.25
CA SER A 72 -8.87 -6.25 -5.79
C SER A 72 -8.93 -7.43 -4.81
N ASP A 73 -7.91 -8.29 -4.79
CA ASP A 73 -7.80 -9.43 -3.88
C ASP A 73 -7.10 -9.09 -2.54
N ALA A 74 -6.72 -7.83 -2.33
CA ALA A 74 -6.07 -7.40 -1.11
C ALA A 74 -7.02 -7.38 0.10
N ASP A 75 -6.44 -7.66 1.27
CA ASP A 75 -7.14 -7.59 2.55
C ASP A 75 -7.58 -6.14 2.85
N VAL A 76 -8.90 -5.94 2.88
CA VAL A 76 -9.51 -4.62 3.04
C VAL A 76 -9.24 -4.06 4.44
N GLU A 77 -9.23 -4.89 5.48
CA GLU A 77 -8.97 -4.43 6.84
C GLU A 77 -7.52 -4.02 7.02
N ALA A 78 -6.58 -4.85 6.56
CA ALA A 78 -5.16 -4.52 6.58
C ALA A 78 -4.86 -3.23 5.81
N SER A 79 -5.51 -3.04 4.65
CA SER A 79 -5.35 -1.84 3.83
C SER A 79 -5.93 -0.59 4.50
N LYS A 80 -7.07 -0.70 5.18
CA LYS A 80 -7.65 0.39 5.99
C LYS A 80 -6.71 0.83 7.09
N TRP A 81 -6.16 -0.12 7.85
CA TRP A 81 -5.24 0.19 8.94
C TRP A 81 -3.93 0.79 8.46
N GLN A 82 -3.41 0.32 7.33
CA GLN A 82 -2.25 0.93 6.69
C GLN A 82 -2.52 2.40 6.31
N LEU A 83 -3.68 2.70 5.70
CA LEU A 83 -4.05 4.08 5.35
C LEU A 83 -4.29 4.96 6.59
N LEU A 84 -4.94 4.43 7.64
CA LEU A 84 -5.12 5.15 8.90
C LEU A 84 -3.79 5.49 9.55
N TYR A 85 -2.82 4.57 9.52
CA TYR A 85 -1.47 4.82 10.00
C TYR A 85 -0.81 5.98 9.24
N TYR A 86 -0.95 6.01 7.92
CA TYR A 86 -0.43 7.10 7.09
C TYR A 86 -1.06 8.45 7.43
N LEU A 87 -2.39 8.50 7.56
CA LEU A 87 -3.10 9.72 7.95
C LEU A 87 -2.69 10.21 9.35
N LYS A 88 -2.44 9.29 10.29
CA LYS A 88 -1.98 9.64 11.63
C LYS A 88 -0.59 10.29 11.60
N ILE A 89 0.37 9.71 10.88
CA ILE A 89 1.72 10.28 10.72
C ILE A 89 1.68 11.65 10.04
N LEU A 90 0.84 11.81 9.01
CA LEU A 90 0.67 13.11 8.34
C LEU A 90 0.04 14.16 9.26
N LYS A 91 -0.97 13.77 10.04
CA LYS A 91 -1.62 14.65 11.01
C LYS A 91 -0.65 15.11 12.10
N ASP A 92 0.22 14.22 12.57
CA ASP A 92 1.24 14.54 13.59
C ASP A 92 2.29 15.54 13.06
N LYS A 93 2.43 15.66 11.73
CA LYS A 93 3.24 16.68 11.05
C LYS A 93 2.48 17.96 10.68
N GLY A 94 1.20 18.06 11.08
CA GLY A 94 0.34 19.19 10.73
C GLY A 94 -0.25 19.13 9.31
N ILE A 95 -0.13 18.01 8.60
CA ILE A 95 -0.68 17.82 7.25
C ILE A 95 -2.03 17.10 7.37
N GLU A 96 -3.12 17.84 7.29
CA GLU A 96 -4.47 17.24 7.28
C GLU A 96 -4.94 16.94 5.85
N ARG A 97 -5.25 15.67 5.60
CA ARG A 97 -5.74 15.14 4.32
C ARG A 97 -6.79 14.06 4.55
N LYS A 98 -7.63 13.79 3.55
CA LYS A 98 -8.61 12.70 3.57
C LYS A 98 -7.97 11.41 3.01
N GLY A 99 -8.29 10.26 3.57
CA GLY A 99 -7.84 8.98 3.02
C GLY A 99 -8.76 8.50 1.89
N LYS A 100 -8.18 7.88 0.85
CA LYS A 100 -8.90 7.13 -0.18
C LYS A 100 -8.20 5.79 -0.43
N LEU A 101 -8.95 4.69 -0.37
CA LEU A 101 -8.49 3.39 -0.82
C LEU A 101 -9.03 3.14 -2.23
N GLU A 102 -8.16 2.80 -3.17
CA GLU A 102 -8.54 2.43 -4.53
C GLU A 102 -8.17 0.96 -4.79
N PHE A 103 -9.16 0.16 -5.18
CA PHE A 103 -8.94 -1.24 -5.57
C PHE A 103 -8.96 -1.36 -7.09
N ILE A 104 -7.91 -1.93 -7.67
CA ILE A 104 -7.82 -2.20 -9.10
C ILE A 104 -8.37 -3.60 -9.35
N GLU A 105 -9.48 -3.68 -10.09
CA GLU A 105 -10.00 -4.95 -10.59
C GLU A 105 -9.09 -5.53 -11.69
N LYS A 106 -8.93 -6.86 -11.70
CA LYS A 106 -8.43 -7.53 -12.90
C LYS A 106 -9.38 -7.21 -14.05
N ILE A 107 -8.86 -6.68 -15.16
CA ILE A 107 -9.54 -6.80 -16.45
C ILE A 107 -9.70 -8.31 -16.67
N LYS A 108 -10.91 -8.85 -16.48
CA LYS A 108 -11.23 -10.18 -16.96
C LYS A 108 -11.00 -10.11 -18.46
N GLN A 109 -9.91 -10.69 -18.95
CA GLN A 109 -9.82 -11.03 -20.37
C GLN A 109 -11.03 -11.91 -20.64
N ILE A 110 -12.02 -11.35 -21.34
CA ILE A 110 -13.08 -12.11 -21.96
C ILE A 110 -12.35 -13.06 -22.89
N LYS A 111 -12.20 -14.32 -22.49
CA LYS A 111 -11.77 -15.38 -23.40
C LYS A 111 -12.79 -15.37 -24.54
N ARG A 112 -12.33 -14.95 -25.72
CA ARG A 112 -13.03 -15.23 -26.98
C ARG A 112 -12.92 -16.71 -27.29
#